data_AF-A0A2G1BP66-F1
#
_entry.id   AF-A0A2G1BP66-F1
#
_cell.length_a   1.000
_cell.length_b   1.000
_cell.length_c   1.000
_cell.angle_alpha   90.00
_cell.angle_beta   90.00
_cell.angle_gamma   90.00
#
_symmetry.space_group_name_H-M   'P 1'
#
loop_
_entity.id
_entity.type
_entity.pdbx_description
1 polymer ?
#
loop_
_entity_poly.entity_id
_entity_poly.type
_entity_poly.pdbx_seq_one_letter_code
_entity_poly.pdbx_strand_id
1 'polypeptide(L)'
;SLAAPMEIIEERTVGPSLGAENIAQGFNSLIYGFAAITVFMVLYYMLFGVFSTIALSVNLLLLVAVLSMLQATLTLPGIAAIALTLGMAIDSNVLINERVREELRNGSAPQS
;
A
#
# COMPACT_ATOMS: atom_id res chain seq x y z
N SER A 1 10.90 -43.95 15.75
CA SER A 1 11.68 -43.88 14.50
C SER A 1 10.77 -43.33 13.41
N LEU A 2 11.14 -42.22 12.78
CA LEU A 2 10.40 -41.71 11.62
C LEU A 2 10.78 -42.58 10.40
N ALA A 3 9.80 -43.31 9.88
CA ALA A 3 9.95 -44.30 8.82
C ALA A 3 9.51 -43.72 7.47
N ALA A 4 10.23 -42.72 6.98
CA ALA A 4 10.17 -42.28 5.59
C ALA A 4 11.52 -41.62 5.24
N PRO A 5 12.25 -42.08 4.21
CA PRO A 5 13.45 -41.38 3.74
C PRO A 5 13.03 -40.01 3.23
N MET A 6 13.34 -38.96 4.00
CA MET A 6 13.08 -37.57 3.63
C MET A 6 14.30 -37.08 2.84
N GLU A 7 14.18 -37.04 1.52
CA GLU A 7 15.18 -36.45 0.64
C GLU A 7 14.95 -34.92 0.64
N ILE A 8 15.81 -34.18 1.34
CA ILE A 8 15.75 -32.72 1.39
C ILE A 8 16.24 -32.19 0.03
N ILE A 9 15.28 -31.82 -0.85
CA ILE A 9 15.56 -31.39 -2.23
C ILE A 9 16.19 -29.98 -2.27
N GLU A 10 15.93 -29.12 -1.27
CA GLU A 10 16.56 -27.80 -1.16
C GLU A 10 16.42 -27.25 0.27
N GLU A 11 17.53 -26.92 0.93
CA GLU A 11 17.53 -26.17 2.18
C GLU A 11 17.79 -24.70 1.86
N ARG A 12 16.73 -23.88 1.81
CA ARG A 12 16.90 -22.42 1.77
C ARG A 12 17.06 -21.91 3.19
N THR A 13 18.31 -21.83 3.65
CA THR A 13 18.66 -21.13 4.89
C THR A 13 18.51 -19.63 4.66
N VAL A 14 17.27 -19.13 4.80
CA VAL A 14 17.05 -17.68 4.86
C VAL A 14 17.55 -17.24 6.22
N GLY A 15 18.73 -16.61 6.24
CA GLY A 15 19.30 -16.05 7.45
C GLY A 15 18.29 -15.13 8.14
N PRO A 16 18.05 -15.24 9.46
CA PRO A 16 17.12 -14.38 10.19
C PRO A 16 17.39 -12.88 9.96
N SER A 17 18.65 -12.51 9.72
CA SER A 17 19.10 -11.17 9.38
C SER A 17 18.58 -10.67 8.04
N LEU A 18 18.65 -11.48 6.98
CA LEU A 18 18.14 -11.12 5.65
C LEU A 18 16.62 -10.94 5.65
N GLY A 19 15.89 -11.74 6.43
CA GLY A 19 14.44 -11.57 6.60
C GLY A 19 14.08 -10.26 7.29
N ALA A 20 14.71 -9.97 8.43
CA ALA A 20 14.46 -8.75 9.19
C ALA A 20 14.84 -7.47 8.40
N GLU A 21 15.95 -7.53 7.67
CA GLU A 21 16.43 -6.41 6.86
C GLU A 21 15.49 -6.12 5.67
N ASN A 22 14.98 -7.14 4.99
CA ASN A 22 13.98 -6.96 3.94
C ASN A 22 12.67 -6.36 4.45
N ILE A 23 12.22 -6.76 5.65
CA ILE A 23 11.01 -6.17 6.27
C ILE A 23 11.25 -4.69 6.59
N ALA A 24 12.39 -4.35 7.18
CA ALA A 24 12.74 -2.97 7.51
C ALA A 24 12.85 -2.10 6.25
N GLN A 25 13.52 -2.60 5.20
CA GLN A 25 13.63 -1.90 3.92
C GLN A 25 12.26 -1.74 3.25
N GLY A 26 11.39 -2.75 3.30
CA GLY A 26 10.03 -2.68 2.77
C GLY A 26 9.17 -1.65 3.50
N PHE A 27 9.23 -1.62 4.83
CA PHE A 27 8.50 -0.65 5.64
C PHE A 27 8.97 0.78 5.37
N ASN A 28 10.29 0.99 5.29
CA ASN A 28 10.86 2.29 4.93
C ASN A 28 10.44 2.71 3.51
N SER A 29 10.43 1.78 2.56
CA SER A 29 10.00 2.04 1.17
C SER A 29 8.54 2.49 1.09
N LEU A 30 7.66 1.86 1.88
CA LEU A 30 6.26 2.27 2.00
C LEU A 30 6.12 3.68 2.58
N ILE A 31 6.88 4.02 3.62
CA ILE A 31 6.86 5.36 4.23
C ILE A 31 7.32 6.42 3.23
N TYR A 32 8.47 6.21 2.58
CA TYR A 32 9.00 7.19 1.62
C TYR A 32 8.10 7.33 0.40
N GLY A 33 7.55 6.22 -0.12
CA GLY A 33 6.58 6.25 -1.22
C GLY A 33 5.32 7.00 -0.82
N PHE A 34 4.74 6.67 0.33
CA PHE A 34 3.55 7.34 0.86
C PHE A 34 3.79 8.84 1.05
N ALA A 35 4.93 9.23 1.61
CA ALA A 35 5.29 10.63 1.81
C ALA A 35 5.43 11.39 0.47
N ALA A 36 6.13 10.80 -0.51
CA ALA A 36 6.29 11.41 -1.83
C ALA A 36 4.95 11.64 -2.53
N ILE A 37 4.06 10.64 -2.49
CA ILE A 37 2.72 10.71 -3.08
C ILE A 37 1.85 11.73 -2.35
N THR A 38 1.90 11.75 -1.01
CA THR A 38 1.17 12.71 -0.18
C THR A 38 1.57 14.15 -0.53
N VAL A 39 2.88 14.41 -0.60
CA VAL A 39 3.40 15.73 -0.97
C VAL A 39 2.93 16.12 -2.38
N PHE A 40 3.02 15.21 -3.34
CA PHE A 40 2.55 15.45 -4.71
C PHE A 40 1.04 15.77 -4.76
N MET A 41 0.20 14.97 -4.08
CA MET A 41 -1.25 15.18 -4.04
C MET A 41 -1.62 16.51 -3.37
N VAL A 42 -1.01 16.83 -2.23
CA VAL A 42 -1.30 18.08 -1.51
C VAL A 42 -0.87 19.30 -2.33
N LEU A 43 0.27 19.26 -3.01
CA LEU A 43 0.72 20.37 -3.86
C LEU A 43 -0.17 20.56 -5.09
N TYR A 44 -0.63 19.48 -5.74
CA TYR A 44 -1.43 19.58 -6.96
C TYR A 44 -2.92 19.85 -6.70
N TYR A 45 -3.50 19.22 -5.67
CA TYR A 45 -4.94 19.27 -5.36
C TYR A 45 -5.28 20.14 -4.14
N MET A 46 -4.30 20.73 -3.44
CA MET A 46 -4.47 21.56 -2.24
C MET A 46 -5.40 20.89 -1.20
N LEU A 47 -6.57 21.50 -0.90
CA LEU A 47 -7.50 21.03 0.11
C LEU A 47 -8.08 19.65 -0.24
N PHE A 48 -8.38 19.37 -1.52
CA PHE A 48 -8.80 18.04 -1.98
C PHE A 48 -7.70 16.99 -1.81
N GLY A 49 -6.43 17.41 -1.96
CA GLY A 49 -5.26 16.57 -1.72
C GLY A 49 -5.18 16.09 -0.26
N VAL A 50 -5.59 16.91 0.71
CA VAL A 50 -5.64 16.52 2.12
C VAL A 50 -6.68 15.42 2.35
N PHE A 51 -7.90 15.57 1.80
CA PHE A 51 -8.94 14.55 1.93
C PHE A 51 -8.50 13.22 1.28
N SER A 52 -7.89 13.26 0.10
CA SER A 52 -7.36 12.05 -0.56
C SER A 52 -6.23 11.40 0.24
N THR A 53 -5.37 12.19 0.87
CA THR A 53 -4.31 11.67 1.75
C THR A 53 -4.92 10.92 2.94
N ILE A 54 -5.94 11.49 3.59
CA ILE A 54 -6.63 10.84 4.70
C ILE A 54 -7.28 9.53 4.25
N ALA A 55 -7.98 9.53 3.11
CA ALA A 55 -8.57 8.32 2.54
C ALA A 55 -7.52 7.24 2.27
N LEU A 56 -6.36 7.63 1.73
CA LEU A 56 -5.25 6.72 1.47
C LEU A 56 -4.64 6.17 2.77
N SER A 57 -4.47 6.99 3.80
CA SER A 57 -4.01 6.56 5.13
C SER A 57 -4.97 5.55 5.75
N VAL A 58 -6.28 5.80 5.68
CA VAL A 58 -7.30 4.88 6.20
C VAL A 58 -7.26 3.56 5.43
N ASN A 59 -7.11 3.60 4.10
CA ASN A 59 -6.97 2.39 3.29
C ASN A 59 -5.76 1.55 3.73
N LEU A 60 -4.59 2.18 3.90
CA LEU A 60 -3.37 1.50 4.36
C LEU A 60 -3.54 0.93 5.78
N LEU A 61 -4.15 1.69 6.69
CA LEU A 61 -4.43 1.24 8.06
C LEU A 61 -5.35 0.02 8.07
N LEU A 62 -6.45 0.04 7.31
CA LEU A 62 -7.37 -1.08 7.20
C LEU A 62 -6.68 -2.31 6.61
N LEU A 63 -5.84 -2.13 5.59
CA LEU A 63 -5.07 -3.22 4.99
C LEU A 63 -4.17 -3.89 6.05
N VAL A 64 -3.41 -3.10 6.80
CA VAL A 64 -2.52 -3.62 7.86
C VAL A 64 -3.32 -4.27 8.98
N ALA A 65 -4.45 -3.69 9.38
CA ALA A 65 -5.33 -4.26 10.40
C ALA A 65 -5.86 -5.64 10.01
N VAL A 66 -6.28 -5.81 8.74
CA VAL A 66 -6.74 -7.11 8.22
C VAL A 66 -5.61 -8.12 8.18
N LEU A 67 -4.43 -7.74 7.68
CA LEU A 67 -3.26 -8.64 7.69
C LEU A 67 -2.88 -9.06 9.12
N SER A 68 -2.94 -8.13 10.07
CA SER A 68 -2.69 -8.41 11.48
C SER A 68 -3.74 -9.36 12.07
N MET A 69 -5.02 -9.19 11.73
CA MET A 69 -6.11 -10.05 12.21
C MET A 69 -5.98 -11.49 11.68
N LEU A 70 -5.49 -11.65 10.45
CA LEU A 70 -5.24 -12.93 9.83
C LEU A 70 -3.92 -13.58 10.29
N GLN A 71 -3.16 -12.93 11.19
CA GLN A 71 -1.80 -13.33 11.60
C GLN A 71 -0.88 -13.58 10.39
N ALA A 72 -1.11 -12.87 9.29
CA ALA A 72 -0.34 -13.03 8.07
C ALA A 72 1.05 -12.41 8.26
N THR A 73 2.10 -13.20 7.98
CA THR A 73 3.47 -12.71 8.07
C THR A 73 3.78 -11.78 6.91
N LEU A 74 4.32 -10.60 7.20
CA LEU A 74 4.74 -9.64 6.18
C LEU A 74 6.02 -10.15 5.50
N THR A 75 5.86 -10.81 4.36
CA THR A 75 6.97 -11.34 3.54
C THR A 75 7.27 -10.40 2.37
N LEU A 76 8.38 -10.65 1.67
CA LEU A 76 8.78 -9.88 0.48
C LEU A 76 7.67 -9.82 -0.60
N PRO A 77 6.99 -10.93 -0.94
CA PRO A 77 5.80 -10.90 -1.81
C PRO A 77 4.63 -10.11 -1.21
N GLY A 78 4.45 -10.18 0.12
CA GLY A 78 3.42 -9.42 0.82
C GLY A 78 3.61 -7.91 0.68
N ILE A 79 4.84 -7.42 0.85
CA ILE A 79 5.19 -6.00 0.66
C ILE A 79 4.93 -5.56 -0.78
N ALA A 80 5.26 -6.39 -1.77
CA ALA A 80 4.96 -6.11 -3.17
C ALA A 80 3.45 -6.03 -3.45
N ALA A 81 2.65 -6.92 -2.85
CA ALA A 81 1.19 -6.88 -2.96
C ALA A 81 0.61 -5.58 -2.35
N ILE A 82 1.12 -5.15 -1.19
CA ILE A 82 0.73 -3.88 -0.57
C ILE A 82 1.05 -2.70 -1.48
N ALA A 83 2.25 -2.66 -2.06
CA ALA A 83 2.65 -1.61 -2.98
C ALA A 83 1.73 -1.55 -4.21
N LEU A 84 1.35 -2.71 -4.77
CA LEU A 84 0.40 -2.80 -5.88
C LEU A 84 -0.98 -2.25 -5.50
N THR A 85 -1.54 -2.68 -4.37
CA THR A 85 -2.84 -2.20 -3.89
C THR A 85 -2.83 -0.71 -3.62
N LEU A 86 -1.75 -0.21 -3.00
CA LEU A 86 -1.57 1.22 -2.73
C LEU A 86 -1.53 2.02 -4.03
N GLY A 87 -0.81 1.55 -5.05
CA GLY A 87 -0.76 2.18 -6.38
C GLY A 87 -2.15 2.31 -7.02
N MET A 88 -2.95 1.23 -6.99
CA MET A 88 -4.32 1.27 -7.53
C MET A 88 -5.24 2.20 -6.73
N ALA A 89 -5.08 2.25 -5.40
CA ALA A 89 -5.86 3.15 -4.54
C ALA A 89 -5.55 4.63 -4.84
N ILE A 90 -4.27 4.95 -5.12
CA ILE A 90 -3.84 6.29 -5.51
C ILE A 90 -4.45 6.68 -6.84
N ASP A 91 -4.34 5.82 -7.86
CA ASP A 91 -4.88 6.08 -9.19
C ASP A 91 -6.38 6.37 -9.14
N SER A 92 -7.13 5.56 -8.38
CA SER A 92 -8.57 5.77 -8.16
C SER A 92 -8.88 7.10 -7.47
N ASN A 93 -8.08 7.49 -6.47
CA ASN A 93 -8.24 8.77 -5.77
C ASN A 93 -7.91 9.98 -6.68
N VAL A 94 -6.89 9.85 -7.54
CA VAL A 94 -6.56 10.90 -8.53
C VAL A 94 -7.71 11.04 -9.53
N LEU A 95 -8.22 9.92 -10.06
CA LEU A 95 -9.31 9.90 -11.02
C LEU A 95 -10.57 10.56 -10.46
N ILE A 96 -10.94 10.26 -9.21
CA ILE A 96 -12.12 10.88 -8.57
C ILE A 96 -11.92 12.39 -8.39
N ASN A 97 -10.74 12.84 -7.95
CA ASN A 97 -10.45 14.26 -7.76
C ASN A 97 -10.48 15.02 -9.08
N GLU A 98 -9.88 14.44 -10.12
CA GLU A 98 -9.88 15.06 -11.44
C GLU A 98 -11.30 15.13 -12.00
N ARG A 99 -12.09 14.07 -11.81
CA ARG A 99 -13.50 14.05 -12.23
C ARG A 99 -14.33 15.10 -11.52
N VAL A 100 -14.19 15.23 -10.19
CA VAL A 100 -14.88 16.27 -9.41
C VAL A 100 -14.49 17.66 -9.91
N ARG A 101 -13.21 17.88 -10.21
CA ARG A 101 -12.72 19.17 -10.72
C ARG A 101 -13.23 19.47 -12.12
N GLU A 102 -13.35 18.47 -12.97
CA GLU A 102 -13.91 18.56 -14.32
C GLU A 102 -15.40 18.91 -14.27
N GLU A 103 -16.19 18.23 -13.45
CA GLU A 103 -17.62 18.51 -13.26
C GLU A 103 -17.87 19.92 -12.70
N LEU A 104 -17.08 20.34 -11.70
CA LEU A 104 -17.14 21.70 -11.17
C LEU A 104 -16.80 22.76 -12.23
N ARG A 105 -15.88 22.47 -13.16
CA ARG A 105 -15.48 23.39 -14.23
C ARG A 105 -16.50 23.42 -15.37
N ASN A 106 -17.20 22.32 -15.61
CA ASN A 106 -18.27 22.23 -16.61
C ASN A 106 -19.60 22.82 -16.12
N GLY A 107 -19.65 23.32 -14.87
CA GLY A 107 -20.83 23.98 -14.32
C GLY A 107 -21.95 23.02 -13.91
N SER A 108 -21.68 21.72 -13.86
CA SER A 108 -22.60 20.72 -13.32
C SER A 108 -22.85 21.04 -11.84
N ALA A 109 -24.07 21.45 -11.50
CA ALA A 109 -24.44 21.65 -10.11
C ALA A 109 -24.26 20.30 -9.36
N PRO A 110 -23.73 20.29 -8.13
CA PRO A 110 -23.45 19.04 -7.39
C PRO A 110 -24.70 18.20 -7.03
N GLN A 111 -25.89 18.57 -7.52
CA GLN A 111 -27.19 18.08 -7.07
C GLN A 111 -28.27 17.93 -8.17
N SER A 112 -27.93 17.74 -9.44
CA SER A 112 -28.94 17.35 -10.45
C SER A 112 -28.66 15.97 -11.04
#